data_AF-A0A2L0CQ05-F1
#
_entry.id   AF-A0A2L0CQ05-F1
#
_cell.length_a   1.000
_cell.length_b   1.000
_cell.length_c   1.000
_cell.angle_alpha   90.00
_cell.angle_beta   90.00
_cell.angle_gamma   90.00
#
_symmetry.space_group_name_H-M   'P 1'
#
loop_
_entity.id
_entity.type
_entity.pdbx_description
1 polymer ?
#
loop_
_entity_poly.entity_id
_entity_poly.type
_entity_poly.pdbx_seq_one_letter_code
_entity_poly.pdbx_strand_id
1 'polypeptide(L)'
;LDTKVGIFITMNPGYAGRTELPESIKALFRPVVCIVPDSNLICLISLFSDGFLEAKVLATKMTVLYKVAKEQLSKQFHYDWGLRALTAVLRMAGRMKRASPDLPEIVVLMRALRDMNYPKFVYEDVPLFLGLIKDLFPGIDCPRIGYPNFNKAVEEDFKKKRYTVLPDQVDKVVQLYETMMTRHSTMIVGPTGGGKTVVIQTLCNAQTTLNLPTSLRILNP
;
A
#
# COMPACT_ATOMS: atom_id res chain seq x y z
N LEU A 1 20.66 6.35 41.02
CA LEU A 1 20.08 6.67 39.69
C LEU A 1 21.11 6.34 38.64
N ASP A 2 20.73 5.59 37.61
CA ASP A 2 21.63 5.23 36.50
C ASP A 2 21.73 6.39 35.51
N THR A 3 22.96 6.87 35.26
CA THR A 3 23.27 7.96 34.32
C THR A 3 22.94 7.64 32.86
N LYS A 4 22.62 6.39 32.53
CA LYS A 4 22.28 5.93 31.18
C LYS A 4 20.78 5.93 30.87
N VAL A 5 19.94 6.36 31.82
CA VAL A 5 18.48 6.40 31.64
C VAL A 5 18.06 7.76 31.07
N GLY A 6 17.35 7.72 29.94
CA GLY A 6 16.69 8.87 29.33
C GLY A 6 15.22 8.58 29.06
N ILE A 7 14.35 9.57 29.29
CA ILE A 7 12.90 9.47 29.10
C ILE A 7 12.48 10.41 27.98
N PHE A 8 11.75 9.88 27.00
CA PHE A 8 11.22 10.63 25.86
C PHE A 8 9.73 10.32 25.71
N ILE A 9 8.95 11.33 25.36
CA ILE A 9 7.52 11.19 25.09
C ILE A 9 7.19 11.73 23.70
N THR A 10 6.27 11.07 23.02
CA THR A 10 5.71 11.55 21.75
C THR A 10 4.23 11.82 21.92
N MET A 11 3.78 13.01 21.56
CA MET A 11 2.37 13.39 21.58
C MET A 11 1.91 13.79 20.18
N ASN A 12 0.68 13.43 19.83
CA ASN A 12 0.00 13.89 18.62
C ASN A 12 -1.13 14.82 19.09
N PRO A 13 -0.91 16.15 19.11
CA PRO A 13 -1.93 17.10 19.54
C PRO A 13 -3.19 16.98 18.68
N GLY A 14 -4.37 17.09 19.30
CA GLY A 14 -5.65 17.06 18.60
C GLY A 14 -6.10 15.69 18.08
N TYR A 15 -5.40 14.60 18.42
CA TYR A 15 -5.85 13.25 18.07
C TYR A 15 -7.03 12.83 18.96
N ALA A 16 -8.19 12.58 18.35
CA ALA A 16 -9.42 12.26 19.07
C ALA A 16 -9.28 11.03 19.99
N GLY A 17 -9.92 11.09 21.16
CA GLY A 17 -9.92 10.00 22.13
C GLY A 17 -8.66 9.90 23.00
N ARG A 18 -7.79 10.93 23.01
CA ARG A 18 -6.63 11.01 23.90
C ARG A 18 -6.77 12.17 24.89
N THR A 19 -6.40 11.91 26.14
CA THR A 19 -6.29 12.95 27.16
C THR A 19 -4.99 13.71 26.96
N GLU A 20 -5.05 15.04 27.01
CA GLU A 20 -3.85 15.86 26.99
C GLU A 20 -3.00 15.66 28.25
N LEU A 21 -1.69 15.82 28.08
CA LEU A 21 -0.76 15.78 29.20
C LEU A 21 -0.94 17.02 30.10
N PRO A 22 -0.96 16.88 31.44
CA PRO A 22 -1.01 18.02 32.34
C PRO A 22 0.16 18.99 32.12
N GLU A 23 -0.09 20.28 32.28
CA GLU A 23 0.90 21.33 32.01
C GLU A 23 2.14 21.21 32.92
N SER A 24 1.95 20.77 34.16
CA SER A 24 3.03 20.50 35.11
C SER A 24 4.01 19.43 34.62
N ILE A 25 3.53 18.44 33.87
CA ILE A 25 4.37 17.40 33.28
C ILE A 25 4.97 17.91 31.97
N LYS A 26 4.20 18.61 31.12
CA LYS A 26 4.70 19.21 29.88
C LYS A 26 5.90 20.12 30.15
N ALA A 27 5.88 20.90 31.24
CA ALA A 27 6.98 21.77 31.66
C ALA A 27 8.31 21.03 31.96
N LEU A 28 8.28 19.71 32.22
CA LEU A 28 9.48 18.91 32.46
C LEU A 28 10.18 18.47 31.17
N PHE A 29 9.54 18.64 30.00
CA PHE A 29 10.06 18.21 28.71
C PHE A 29 10.37 19.40 27.81
N ARG A 30 11.36 19.24 26.93
CA ARG A 30 11.63 20.19 25.85
C ARG A 30 10.85 19.78 24.60
N PRO A 31 9.95 20.62 24.06
CA PRO A 31 9.18 20.26 22.88
C PRO A 31 10.07 20.27 21.63
N VAL A 32 9.83 19.29 20.76
CA VAL A 32 10.40 19.22 19.41
C VAL A 32 9.24 19.04 18.43
N VAL A 33 9.22 19.86 17.39
CA VAL A 33 8.10 19.95 16.45
C VAL A 33 8.53 19.37 15.11
N CYS A 34 7.88 18.27 14.69
CA CYS A 34 8.18 17.55 13.46
C CYS A 34 6.96 17.57 12.51
N ILE A 35 6.77 18.66 11.76
CA ILE A 35 5.54 18.88 10.98
C ILE A 35 5.62 18.31 9.56
N VAL A 36 6.62 18.72 8.77
CA VAL A 36 6.69 18.39 7.34
C VAL A 36 8.03 17.72 7.03
N PRO A 37 8.03 16.42 6.67
CA PRO A 37 9.23 15.76 6.17
C PRO A 37 9.49 16.12 4.71
N ASP A 38 10.77 16.08 4.29
CA ASP A 38 11.14 16.18 2.88
C ASP A 38 10.95 14.81 2.18
N SER A 39 9.77 14.62 1.59
CA SER A 39 9.43 13.40 0.87
C SER A 39 10.33 13.13 -0.34
N ASN A 40 10.86 14.16 -1.00
CA ASN A 40 11.69 13.98 -2.20
C ASN A 40 13.08 13.45 -1.82
N LEU A 41 13.69 14.05 -0.79
CA LEU A 41 14.96 13.57 -0.27
C LEU A 41 14.87 12.15 0.27
N ILE A 42 13.78 11.82 0.97
CA ILE A 42 13.53 10.46 1.48
C ILE A 42 13.39 9.46 0.32
N CYS A 43 12.62 9.78 -0.72
CA CYS A 43 12.50 8.95 -1.91
C CYS A 43 13.85 8.74 -2.59
N LEU A 44 14.61 9.82 -2.81
CA LEU A 44 15.92 9.78 -3.45
C LEU A 44 16.87 8.83 -2.71
N ILE A 45 17.06 9.03 -1.40
CA ILE A 45 17.99 8.24 -0.59
C ILE A 45 17.53 6.77 -0.56
N SER A 46 16.23 6.52 -0.41
CA SER A 46 15.70 5.15 -0.35
C SER A 46 15.92 4.42 -1.67
N LEU A 47 15.57 5.02 -2.81
CA LEU A 47 15.78 4.43 -4.14
C LEU A 47 17.26 4.19 -4.41
N PHE A 48 18.11 5.18 -4.12
CA PHE A 48 19.56 5.04 -4.27
C PHE A 48 20.12 3.88 -3.43
N SER A 49 19.64 3.73 -2.18
CA SER A 49 20.05 2.64 -1.29
C SER A 49 19.60 1.26 -1.77
N ASP A 50 18.50 1.18 -2.52
CA ASP A 50 18.00 -0.05 -3.15
C ASP A 50 18.68 -0.34 -4.52
N GLY A 51 19.65 0.49 -4.94
CA GLY A 51 20.46 0.27 -6.14
C GLY A 51 19.89 0.88 -7.43
N PHE A 52 18.97 1.84 -7.33
CA PHE A 52 18.48 2.58 -8.49
C PHE A 52 19.49 3.64 -8.94
N LEU A 53 19.89 3.59 -10.21
CA LEU A 53 20.81 4.54 -10.84
C LEU A 53 20.11 5.87 -11.18
N GLU A 54 18.84 5.82 -11.58
CA GLU A 54 18.05 7.01 -11.95
C GLU A 54 17.25 7.60 -10.78
N ALA A 55 17.64 7.30 -9.54
CA ALA A 55 16.91 7.61 -8.31
C ALA A 55 16.45 9.07 -8.20
N LYS A 56 17.25 10.04 -8.69
CA LYS A 56 16.92 11.48 -8.67
C LYS A 56 15.69 11.84 -9.50
N VAL A 57 15.61 11.33 -10.72
CA VAL A 57 14.47 11.57 -11.62
C VAL A 57 13.25 10.82 -11.10
N LEU A 58 13.44 9.57 -10.67
CA LEU A 58 12.42 8.69 -10.15
C LEU A 58 11.76 9.21 -8.87
N ALA A 59 12.55 9.74 -7.92
CA ALA A 59 12.05 10.35 -6.68
C ALA A 59 11.17 11.58 -6.95
N THR A 60 11.59 12.43 -7.90
CA THR A 60 10.83 13.61 -8.32
C THR A 60 9.51 13.18 -8.96
N LYS A 61 9.53 12.20 -9.86
CA LYS A 61 8.30 11.66 -10.48
C LYS A 61 7.33 11.13 -9.42
N MET A 62 7.81 10.29 -8.51
CA MET A 62 7.00 9.71 -7.45
C MET A 62 6.34 10.76 -6.54
N THR A 63 7.10 11.77 -6.11
CA THR A 63 6.56 12.83 -5.25
C THR A 63 5.57 13.74 -5.96
N VAL A 64 5.82 14.07 -7.24
CA VAL A 64 4.88 14.81 -8.09
C VAL A 64 3.58 14.03 -8.26
N LEU A 65 3.64 12.71 -8.53
CA LEU A 65 2.44 11.89 -8.65
C LEU A 65 1.56 11.97 -7.39
N TYR A 66 2.16 11.79 -6.21
CA TYR A 66 1.43 11.83 -4.94
C TYR A 66 0.84 13.21 -4.67
N LYS A 67 1.56 14.29 -5.03
CA LYS A 67 1.05 15.66 -4.92
C LYS A 67 -0.16 15.87 -5.83
N VAL A 68 -0.04 15.54 -7.11
CA VAL A 68 -1.11 15.75 -8.11
C VAL A 68 -2.31 14.85 -7.81
N ALA A 69 -2.09 13.58 -7.44
CA ALA A 69 -3.17 12.67 -7.08
C ALA A 69 -3.94 13.14 -5.84
N LYS A 70 -3.26 13.72 -4.84
CA LYS A 70 -3.92 14.34 -3.69
C LYS A 70 -4.79 15.55 -4.07
N GLU A 71 -4.39 16.30 -5.09
CA GLU A 71 -5.08 17.51 -5.55
C GLU A 71 -6.24 17.21 -6.50
N GLN A 72 -6.13 16.17 -7.33
CA GLN A 72 -7.09 15.86 -8.39
C GLN A 72 -8.10 14.77 -8.05
N LEU A 73 -7.72 13.78 -7.23
CA LEU A 73 -8.63 12.69 -6.88
C LEU A 73 -9.64 13.12 -5.82
N SER A 74 -10.76 12.39 -5.73
CA SER A 74 -11.79 12.68 -4.75
C SER A 74 -11.28 12.57 -3.31
N LYS A 75 -11.86 13.37 -2.39
CA LYS A 75 -11.49 13.37 -0.98
C LYS A 75 -12.13 12.19 -0.25
N GLN A 76 -11.45 11.05 -0.23
CA GLN A 76 -11.88 9.87 0.51
C GLN A 76 -11.19 9.75 1.86
N PHE A 77 -11.91 9.32 2.91
CA PHE A 77 -11.36 9.13 4.26
C PHE A 77 -10.24 8.08 4.34
N HIS A 78 -10.25 7.11 3.44
CA HIS A 78 -9.29 6.00 3.42
C HIS A 78 -8.08 6.26 2.52
N TYR A 79 -8.02 7.40 1.82
CA TYR A 79 -6.86 7.76 1.02
C TYR A 79 -5.73 8.25 1.91
N ASP A 80 -4.57 7.61 1.78
CA ASP A 80 -3.35 7.93 2.52
C ASP A 80 -2.26 8.38 1.54
N TRP A 81 -1.99 9.68 1.56
CA TRP A 81 -0.91 10.33 0.81
C TRP A 81 0.31 10.64 1.68
N GLY A 82 0.35 10.13 2.91
CA GLY A 82 1.41 10.37 3.88
C GLY A 82 2.66 9.52 3.64
N LEU A 83 3.66 9.73 4.51
CA LEU A 83 4.96 9.08 4.41
C LEU A 83 4.89 7.55 4.55
N ARG A 84 3.89 7.03 5.27
CA ARG A 84 3.67 5.58 5.41
C ARG A 84 3.23 4.93 4.09
N ALA A 85 2.39 5.60 3.30
CA ALA A 85 2.05 5.13 1.96
C ALA A 85 3.25 5.19 1.02
N LEU A 86 3.99 6.31 1.05
CA LEU A 86 5.20 6.54 0.26
C LEU A 86 6.27 5.46 0.52
N THR A 87 6.61 5.23 1.79
CA THR A 87 7.61 4.23 2.19
C THR A 87 7.21 2.79 1.84
N ALA A 88 5.91 2.48 1.83
CA ALA A 88 5.43 1.16 1.40
C ALA A 88 5.66 0.93 -0.10
N VAL A 89 5.45 1.95 -0.94
CA VAL A 89 5.79 1.88 -2.38
C VAL A 89 7.30 1.71 -2.56
N LEU A 90 8.12 2.50 -1.87
CA LEU A 90 9.58 2.42 -1.98
C LEU A 90 10.10 1.01 -1.65
N ARG A 91 9.64 0.42 -0.54
CA ARG A 91 9.97 -0.97 -0.17
C ARG A 91 9.52 -1.99 -1.21
N MET A 92 8.39 -1.75 -1.86
CA MET A 92 7.91 -2.61 -2.95
C MET A 92 8.80 -2.50 -4.18
N ALA A 93 9.13 -1.28 -4.60
CA ALA A 93 10.02 -1.01 -5.73
C ALA A 93 11.40 -1.66 -5.53
N GLY A 94 11.99 -1.53 -4.34
CA GLY A 94 13.26 -2.21 -4.01
C GLY A 94 13.18 -3.73 -4.09
N ARG A 95 12.10 -4.35 -3.58
CA ARG A 95 11.88 -5.79 -3.73
C ARG A 95 11.74 -6.20 -5.20
N MET A 96 11.00 -5.43 -5.98
CA MET A 96 10.78 -5.70 -7.40
C MET A 96 12.08 -5.55 -8.21
N LYS A 97 12.91 -4.54 -7.92
CA LYS A 97 14.22 -4.37 -8.56
C LYS A 97 15.14 -5.56 -8.30
N ARG A 98 15.16 -6.09 -7.08
CA ARG A 98 15.93 -7.31 -6.75
C ARG A 98 15.39 -8.57 -7.43
N ALA A 99 14.07 -8.70 -7.54
CA ALA A 99 13.44 -9.85 -8.19
C ALA A 99 13.56 -9.81 -9.72
N SER A 100 13.79 -8.64 -10.32
CA SER A 100 13.90 -8.47 -11.76
C SER A 100 14.96 -7.42 -12.10
N PRO A 101 16.26 -7.78 -12.01
CA PRO A 101 17.36 -6.84 -12.20
C PRO A 101 17.37 -6.18 -13.57
N ASP A 102 16.97 -6.92 -14.60
CA ASP A 102 17.01 -6.53 -16.01
C ASP A 102 15.85 -5.60 -16.43
N LEU A 103 14.82 -5.48 -15.59
CA LEU A 103 13.72 -4.56 -15.89
C LEU A 103 14.19 -3.12 -15.78
N PRO A 104 13.80 -2.24 -16.72
CA PRO A 104 14.05 -0.81 -16.62
C PRO A 104 13.51 -0.25 -15.31
N GLU A 105 14.33 0.53 -14.60
CA GLU A 105 14.00 1.07 -13.27
C GLU A 105 12.71 1.86 -13.25
N ILE A 106 12.46 2.60 -14.33
CA ILE A 106 11.23 3.37 -14.53
C ILE A 106 9.98 2.48 -14.58
N VAL A 107 10.06 1.32 -15.23
CA VAL A 107 8.96 0.34 -15.31
C VAL A 107 8.71 -0.27 -13.92
N VAL A 108 9.78 -0.58 -13.18
CA VAL A 108 9.69 -1.11 -11.81
C VAL A 108 8.98 -0.12 -10.90
N LEU A 109 9.35 1.16 -10.95
CA LEU A 109 8.72 2.20 -10.12
C LEU A 109 7.26 2.43 -10.53
N MET A 110 6.98 2.62 -11.82
CA MET A 110 5.62 2.81 -12.34
C MET A 110 4.70 1.68 -11.88
N ARG A 111 5.20 0.44 -11.95
CA ARG A 111 4.45 -0.73 -11.51
C ARG A 111 4.20 -0.74 -10.02
N ALA A 112 5.23 -0.50 -9.20
CA ALA A 112 5.08 -0.43 -7.75
C ALA A 112 4.08 0.66 -7.33
N LEU A 113 4.09 1.81 -8.01
CA LEU A 113 3.15 2.91 -7.78
C LEU A 113 1.72 2.51 -8.13
N ARG A 114 1.52 1.86 -9.28
CA ARG A 114 0.20 1.39 -9.71
C ARG A 114 -0.34 0.33 -8.76
N ASP A 115 0.40 -0.77 -8.58
CA ASP A 115 -0.08 -1.96 -7.88
C ASP A 115 -0.37 -1.66 -6.39
N MET A 116 0.39 -0.74 -5.76
CA MET A 116 0.16 -0.34 -4.36
C MET A 116 -1.04 0.59 -4.16
N ASN A 117 -1.42 1.37 -5.17
CA ASN A 117 -2.46 2.39 -5.04
C ASN A 117 -3.78 2.01 -5.69
N TYR A 118 -3.74 1.27 -6.79
CA TYR A 118 -4.93 0.81 -7.51
C TYR A 118 -6.00 0.14 -6.62
N PRO A 119 -5.66 -0.77 -5.68
CA PRO A 119 -6.67 -1.44 -4.85
C PRO A 119 -7.40 -0.52 -3.87
N LYS A 120 -6.89 0.70 -3.64
CA LYS A 120 -7.43 1.66 -2.68
C LYS A 120 -8.47 2.59 -3.28
N PHE A 121 -8.44 2.80 -4.60
CA PHE A 121 -9.25 3.82 -5.23
C PHE A 121 -10.69 3.38 -5.44
N VAL A 122 -11.61 4.34 -5.34
CA VAL A 122 -12.99 4.17 -5.81
C VAL A 122 -12.99 4.06 -7.34
N TYR A 123 -14.03 3.45 -7.89
CA TYR A 123 -14.11 3.14 -9.31
C TYR A 123 -13.93 4.37 -10.21
N GLU A 124 -14.50 5.51 -9.79
CA GLU A 124 -14.46 6.78 -10.52
C GLU A 124 -13.06 7.41 -10.56
N ASP A 125 -12.24 7.19 -9.53
CA ASP A 125 -10.89 7.76 -9.42
C ASP A 125 -9.84 6.90 -10.14
N VAL A 126 -10.14 5.62 -10.42
CA VAL A 126 -9.20 4.70 -11.09
C VAL A 126 -8.75 5.22 -12.47
N PRO A 127 -9.66 5.63 -13.39
CA PRO A 127 -9.24 6.17 -14.69
C PRO A 127 -8.40 7.44 -14.56
N LEU A 128 -8.73 8.32 -13.61
CA LEU A 128 -7.98 9.56 -13.35
C LEU A 128 -6.56 9.25 -12.91
N PHE A 129 -6.39 8.33 -11.94
CA PHE A 129 -5.08 7.92 -11.48
C PHE A 129 -4.24 7.24 -12.58
N LEU A 130 -4.86 6.40 -13.42
CA LEU A 130 -4.17 5.79 -14.55
C LEU A 130 -3.75 6.82 -15.61
N GLY A 131 -4.56 7.87 -15.82
CA GLY A 131 -4.19 9.04 -16.62
C GLY A 131 -2.95 9.74 -16.08
N LEU A 132 -2.94 10.05 -14.78
CA LEU A 132 -1.78 10.67 -14.11
C LEU A 132 -0.50 9.83 -14.23
N ILE A 133 -0.61 8.51 -14.12
CA ILE A 133 0.51 7.60 -14.34
C ILE A 133 1.00 7.70 -15.79
N LYS A 134 0.10 7.69 -16.77
CA LYS A 134 0.46 7.75 -18.19
C LYS A 134 1.14 9.08 -18.57
N ASP A 135 0.68 10.18 -18.00
CA ASP A 135 1.28 11.50 -18.22
C ASP A 135 2.70 11.60 -17.63
N LEU A 136 2.91 10.96 -16.47
CA LEU A 136 4.20 10.97 -15.78
C LEU A 136 5.22 10.00 -16.38
N PHE A 137 4.74 8.91 -16.98
CA PHE A 137 5.51 7.83 -17.60
C PHE A 137 5.09 7.61 -19.06
N PRO A 138 5.32 8.60 -19.95
CA PRO A 138 4.84 8.54 -21.32
C PRO A 138 5.56 7.44 -22.12
N GLY A 139 4.80 6.72 -22.96
CA GLY A 139 5.35 5.68 -23.84
C GLY A 139 5.78 4.39 -23.13
N ILE A 140 5.43 4.22 -21.85
CA ILE A 140 5.77 3.03 -21.08
C ILE A 140 4.51 2.20 -20.85
N ASP A 141 4.51 0.99 -21.37
CA ASP A 141 3.50 -0.01 -21.04
C ASP A 141 3.92 -0.79 -19.81
N CYS A 142 2.98 -0.93 -18.87
CA CYS A 142 3.17 -1.73 -17.67
C CYS A 142 2.21 -2.91 -17.73
N PRO A 143 2.58 -4.05 -18.34
CA PRO A 143 1.72 -5.23 -18.30
C PRO A 143 1.54 -5.70 -16.86
N ARG A 144 0.34 -6.16 -16.53
CA ARG A 144 0.09 -6.78 -15.23
C ARG A 144 0.71 -8.17 -15.21
N ILE A 145 1.48 -8.49 -14.17
CA ILE A 145 1.91 -9.88 -13.96
C ILE A 145 0.71 -10.67 -13.44
N GLY A 146 0.34 -11.70 -14.17
CA GLY A 146 -0.65 -12.67 -13.72
C GLY A 146 -0.05 -13.66 -12.73
N TYR A 147 -0.91 -14.26 -11.92
CA TYR A 147 -0.56 -15.41 -11.09
C TYR A 147 -1.37 -16.62 -11.60
N PRO A 148 -0.96 -17.29 -12.70
CA PRO A 148 -1.81 -18.28 -13.36
C PRO A 148 -2.26 -19.40 -12.43
N ASN A 149 -1.36 -19.91 -11.59
CA ASN A 149 -1.65 -20.98 -10.64
C ASN A 149 -2.61 -20.51 -9.54
N PHE A 150 -2.43 -19.28 -9.05
CA PHE A 150 -3.31 -18.70 -8.04
C PHE A 150 -4.69 -18.39 -8.60
N ASN A 151 -4.79 -17.80 -9.80
CA ASN A 151 -6.05 -17.53 -10.48
C ASN A 151 -6.83 -18.83 -10.71
N LYS A 152 -6.17 -19.90 -11.15
CA LYS A 152 -6.78 -21.22 -11.29
C LYS A 152 -7.35 -21.72 -9.96
N ALA A 153 -6.57 -21.66 -8.88
CA ALA A 153 -7.03 -22.09 -7.55
C ALA A 153 -8.23 -21.27 -7.04
N VAL A 154 -8.27 -19.96 -7.33
CA VAL A 154 -9.40 -19.08 -7.01
C VAL A 154 -10.64 -19.47 -7.80
N GLU A 155 -10.51 -19.67 -9.12
CA GLU A 155 -11.62 -20.10 -9.98
C GLU A 155 -12.16 -21.48 -9.59
N GLU A 156 -11.28 -22.41 -9.20
CA GLU A 156 -11.65 -23.73 -8.71
C GLU A 156 -12.43 -23.66 -7.38
N ASP A 157 -12.03 -22.80 -6.44
CA ASP A 157 -12.79 -22.58 -5.19
C ASP A 157 -14.19 -22.01 -5.49
N PHE A 158 -14.30 -21.05 -6.40
CA PHE A 158 -15.59 -20.51 -6.83
C PHE A 158 -16.49 -21.60 -7.42
N LYS A 159 -15.96 -22.43 -8.34
CA LYS A 159 -16.69 -23.54 -8.95
C LYS A 159 -17.11 -24.59 -7.92
N LYS A 160 -16.22 -24.96 -6.98
CA LYS A 160 -16.49 -25.94 -5.92
C LYS A 160 -17.65 -25.49 -5.01
N LYS A 161 -17.75 -24.19 -4.72
CA LYS A 161 -18.83 -23.59 -3.93
C LYS A 161 -20.09 -23.25 -4.75
N ARG A 162 -20.10 -23.57 -6.05
CA ARG A 162 -21.19 -23.26 -6.99
C ARG A 162 -21.46 -21.76 -7.12
N TYR A 163 -20.42 -20.94 -7.02
CA TYR A 163 -20.49 -19.51 -7.29
C TYR A 163 -20.30 -19.21 -8.78
N THR A 164 -20.92 -18.14 -9.27
CA THR A 164 -20.64 -17.59 -10.59
C THR A 164 -19.26 -16.95 -10.59
N VAL A 165 -18.40 -17.35 -11.53
CA VAL A 165 -17.05 -16.78 -11.66
C VAL A 165 -17.16 -15.41 -12.33
N LEU A 166 -16.97 -14.35 -11.55
CA LEU A 166 -16.91 -12.99 -12.04
C LEU A 166 -15.43 -12.55 -12.13
N PRO A 167 -14.94 -12.09 -13.29
CA PRO A 167 -13.54 -11.66 -13.44
C PRO A 167 -13.12 -10.59 -12.43
N ASP A 168 -14.01 -9.63 -12.15
CA ASP A 168 -13.74 -8.56 -11.17
C ASP A 168 -13.59 -9.12 -9.74
N GLN A 169 -14.34 -10.16 -9.40
CA GLN A 169 -14.26 -10.78 -8.08
C GLN A 169 -12.97 -11.61 -7.94
N VAL A 170 -12.57 -12.34 -8.99
CA VAL A 170 -11.25 -13.00 -9.05
C VAL A 170 -10.15 -11.96 -8.88
N ASP A 171 -10.26 -10.83 -9.57
CA ASP A 171 -9.30 -9.74 -9.47
C ASP A 171 -9.19 -9.18 -8.05
N LYS A 172 -10.31 -9.03 -7.33
CA LYS A 172 -10.30 -8.59 -5.93
C LYS A 172 -9.61 -9.57 -4.99
N VAL A 173 -9.68 -10.89 -5.25
CA VAL A 173 -8.91 -11.89 -4.47
C VAL A 173 -7.41 -11.73 -4.72
N VAL A 174 -7.00 -11.50 -5.97
CA VAL A 174 -5.60 -11.25 -6.34
C VAL A 174 -5.10 -9.95 -5.70
N GLN A 175 -5.88 -8.86 -5.78
CA GLN A 175 -5.53 -7.59 -5.15
C GLN A 175 -5.34 -7.74 -3.62
N LEU A 176 -6.20 -8.52 -2.96
CA LEU A 176 -6.05 -8.79 -1.53
C LEU A 176 -4.76 -9.57 -1.24
N TYR A 177 -4.46 -10.60 -2.03
CA TYR A 177 -3.23 -11.38 -1.91
C TYR A 177 -1.99 -10.49 -2.05
N GLU A 178 -1.91 -9.69 -3.11
CA GLU A 178 -0.81 -8.76 -3.36
C GLU A 178 -0.66 -7.73 -2.24
N THR A 179 -1.79 -7.21 -1.74
CA THR A 179 -1.78 -6.24 -0.63
C THR A 179 -1.21 -6.87 0.64
N MET A 180 -1.61 -8.11 0.97
CA MET A 180 -1.12 -8.84 2.16
C MET A 180 0.36 -9.21 2.08
N MET A 181 0.95 -9.34 0.88
CA MET A 181 2.41 -9.51 0.72
C MET A 181 3.22 -8.26 1.10
N THR A 182 2.56 -7.11 1.22
CA THR A 182 3.21 -5.83 1.56
C THR A 182 2.89 -5.31 2.95
N ARG A 183 1.76 -5.73 3.54
CA ARG A 183 1.25 -5.22 4.81
C ARG A 183 0.73 -6.34 5.68
N HIS A 184 1.01 -6.25 6.98
CA HIS A 184 0.53 -7.20 7.99
C HIS A 184 -0.98 -7.10 8.26
N SER A 185 -1.57 -5.93 8.02
CA SER A 185 -2.98 -5.66 8.28
C SER A 185 -3.59 -4.92 7.10
N THR A 186 -4.76 -5.39 6.67
CA THR A 186 -5.49 -4.88 5.51
C THR A 186 -6.94 -4.68 5.89
N MET A 187 -7.51 -3.55 5.48
CA MET A 187 -8.94 -3.27 5.63
C MET A 187 -9.65 -3.61 4.32
N ILE A 188 -10.78 -4.29 4.40
CA ILE A 188 -11.63 -4.58 3.24
C ILE A 188 -12.93 -3.81 3.43
N VAL A 189 -13.14 -2.80 2.60
CA VAL A 189 -14.25 -1.85 2.70
C VAL A 189 -15.20 -2.08 1.52
N GLY A 190 -16.49 -1.97 1.78
CA GLY A 190 -17.55 -2.15 0.78
C GLY A 190 -18.93 -2.30 1.42
N PRO A 191 -20.00 -2.26 0.63
CA PRO A 191 -21.38 -2.28 1.13
C PRO A 191 -21.76 -3.62 1.80
N THR A 192 -22.84 -3.60 2.58
CA THR A 192 -23.46 -4.81 3.14
C THR A 192 -23.82 -5.77 2.01
N GLY A 193 -23.51 -7.06 2.18
CA GLY A 193 -23.74 -8.07 1.14
C GLY A 193 -22.76 -8.01 -0.06
N GLY A 194 -21.80 -7.08 -0.09
CA GLY A 194 -20.87 -6.91 -1.22
C GLY A 194 -19.76 -7.97 -1.37
N GLY A 195 -19.97 -9.20 -0.91
CA GLY A 195 -19.03 -10.32 -1.15
C GLY A 195 -17.68 -10.27 -0.43
N LYS A 196 -17.45 -9.32 0.48
CA LYS A 196 -16.16 -9.14 1.20
C LYS A 196 -15.69 -10.42 1.90
N THR A 197 -16.58 -11.08 2.65
CA THR A 197 -16.27 -12.34 3.36
C THR A 197 -15.91 -13.46 2.39
N VAL A 198 -16.56 -13.51 1.22
CA VAL A 198 -16.27 -14.50 0.18
C VAL A 198 -14.85 -14.30 -0.33
N VAL A 199 -14.43 -13.05 -0.59
CA VAL A 199 -13.06 -12.74 -1.04
C VAL A 199 -12.02 -13.22 -0.02
N ILE A 200 -12.22 -12.97 1.28
CA ILE A 200 -11.31 -13.42 2.35
C ILE A 200 -11.23 -14.95 2.41
N GLN A 201 -12.38 -15.61 2.42
CA GLN A 201 -12.44 -17.07 2.52
C GLN A 201 -11.85 -17.75 1.29
N THR A 202 -12.12 -17.22 0.09
CA THR A 202 -11.56 -17.74 -1.17
C THR A 202 -10.06 -17.54 -1.23
N LEU A 203 -9.52 -16.42 -0.73
CA LEU A 203 -8.07 -16.25 -0.57
C LEU A 203 -7.47 -17.38 0.29
N CYS A 204 -8.02 -17.62 1.48
CA CYS A 204 -7.51 -18.65 2.38
C CYS A 204 -7.60 -20.07 1.78
N ASN A 205 -8.69 -20.36 1.08
CA ASN A 205 -8.89 -21.64 0.42
C ASN A 205 -7.92 -21.82 -0.75
N ALA A 206 -7.74 -20.80 -1.59
CA ALA A 206 -6.79 -20.84 -2.70
C ALA A 206 -5.35 -21.04 -2.20
N GLN A 207 -4.96 -20.38 -1.10
CA GLN A 207 -3.66 -20.60 -0.47
C GLN A 207 -3.50 -22.04 0.05
N THR A 208 -4.52 -22.57 0.71
CA THR A 208 -4.53 -23.97 1.17
C THR A 208 -4.40 -24.95 0.02
N THR A 209 -5.12 -24.75 -1.09
CA THR A 209 -5.02 -25.58 -2.31
C THR A 209 -3.60 -25.57 -2.91
N LEU A 210 -2.89 -24.45 -2.78
CA LEU A 210 -1.50 -24.30 -3.21
C LEU A 210 -0.49 -24.79 -2.15
N ASN A 211 -0.94 -25.49 -1.10
CA ASN A 211 -0.13 -25.99 0.02
C ASN A 211 0.61 -24.88 0.79
N LEU A 212 0.07 -23.66 0.81
CA LEU A 212 0.60 -22.58 1.63
C LEU A 212 0.01 -22.67 3.05
N PRO A 213 0.84 -22.65 4.11
CA PRO A 213 0.38 -22.75 5.48
C PRO A 213 -0.50 -21.55 5.83
N THR A 214 -1.81 -21.80 5.94
CA THR A 214 -2.82 -20.76 6.08
C THR A 214 -3.80 -21.12 7.18
N SER A 215 -4.05 -20.20 8.10
CA SER A 215 -5.06 -20.36 9.15
C SER A 215 -5.93 -19.11 9.25
N LEU A 216 -7.25 -19.30 9.25
CA LEU A 216 -8.22 -18.24 9.44
C LEU A 216 -8.79 -18.30 10.86
N ARG A 217 -8.65 -17.21 11.63
CA ARG A 217 -9.27 -17.06 12.95
C ARG A 217 -10.16 -15.82 12.92
N ILE A 218 -11.41 -15.98 13.33
CA ILE A 218 -12.41 -14.92 13.34
C ILE A 218 -12.52 -14.39 14.77
N LEU A 219 -12.37 -13.08 14.92
CA LEU A 219 -12.57 -12.36 16.18
C LEU A 219 -13.64 -11.30 15.95
N ASN A 220 -14.58 -11.19 16.87
CA ASN A 220 -15.50 -10.06 16.94
C ASN A 220 -15.08 -9.22 18.15
N PRO A 221 -14.43 -8.06 17.94
CA PRO A 221 -13.87 -7.23 19.01
C PRO A 221 -14.93 -6.66 19.94
#